data_AF-A0A3N5G4Z0-F1
#
_entry.id   AF-A0A3N5G4Z0-F1
#
_cell.length_a   1.000
_cell.length_b   1.000
_cell.length_c   1.000
_cell.angle_alpha   90.00
_cell.angle_beta   90.00
_cell.angle_gamma   90.00
#
_symmetry.space_group_name_H-M   'P 1'
#
loop_
_entity.id
_entity.type
_entity.pdbx_description
1 polymer ?
#
loop_
_entity_poly.entity_id
_entity_poly.type
_entity_poly.pdbx_seq_one_letter_code
_entity_poly.pdbx_strand_id
1 'polypeptide(L)' 'MNPFSVAWRVVDRADFALVLQLIAAFRDAVGPNVDILIEAHNRFSPHTDLQFAEAMAKYQPTWFEAPAPIACGEDYYSLQ' A
#
# COMPACT_ATOMS: atom_id res chain seq x y z
N MET A 1 3.58 -12.22 7.30
CA MET A 1 3.36 -12.65 5.91
C MET A 1 3.40 -11.41 5.05
N ASN A 2 4.29 -11.32 4.06
CA ASN A 2 4.40 -10.14 3.19
C ASN A 2 3.21 -10.17 2.21
N PRO A 3 2.23 -9.24 2.30
CA PRO A 3 1.04 -9.27 1.46
C PRO A 3 1.31 -8.83 0.02
N PHE A 4 2.53 -8.36 -0.27
CA PHE A 4 2.96 -7.98 -1.59
C PHE A 4 3.97 -9.03 -2.08
N SER A 5 3.68 -9.65 -3.23
CA SER A 5 4.65 -10.47 -3.96
C SER A 5 5.87 -9.59 -4.36
N VAL A 6 6.88 -10.15 -5.05
CA VAL A 6 8.12 -9.46 -5.50
C VAL A 6 7.89 -8.24 -6.43
N ALA A 7 6.65 -7.79 -6.59
CA ALA A 7 6.26 -6.64 -7.39
C ALA A 7 7.03 -5.36 -6.98
N TRP A 8 7.75 -4.81 -7.96
CA TRP A 8 8.45 -3.54 -7.90
C TRP A 8 7.78 -2.57 -8.87
N ARG A 9 7.39 -1.38 -8.37
CA ARG A 9 6.79 -0.22 -9.09
C ARG A 9 5.37 -0.37 -9.64
N VAL A 10 4.98 -1.55 -10.10
CA VAL A 10 3.64 -1.84 -10.65
C VAL A 10 3.17 -3.18 -10.13
N VAL A 11 1.90 -3.26 -9.74
CA VAL A 11 1.24 -4.46 -9.23
C VAL A 11 0.32 -5.02 -10.31
N ASP A 12 0.29 -6.34 -10.49
CA ASP A 12 -0.67 -6.95 -11.40
C ASP A 12 -2.10 -6.87 -10.83
N ARG A 13 -3.11 -7.15 -11.66
CA ARG A 13 -4.51 -7.04 -11.22
C ARG A 13 -4.88 -8.04 -10.14
N ALA A 14 -4.24 -9.22 -10.10
CA ALA A 14 -4.55 -10.26 -9.13
C ALA A 14 -4.00 -9.87 -7.75
N ASP A 15 -2.75 -9.42 -7.69
CA ASP A 15 -2.12 -8.92 -6.47
C ASP A 15 -2.83 -7.65 -5.96
N PHE A 16 -3.23 -6.74 -6.84
CA PHE A 16 -4.01 -5.55 -6.47
C PHE A 16 -5.34 -5.95 -5.81
N ALA A 17 -6.06 -6.90 -6.41
CA ALA A 17 -7.31 -7.40 -5.87
C ALA A 17 -7.11 -8.15 -4.54
N LEU A 18 -6.03 -8.92 -4.42
CA LEU A 18 -5.68 -9.66 -3.20
C LEU A 18 -5.42 -8.69 -2.03
N VAL A 19 -4.65 -7.64 -2.26
CA VAL A 19 -4.36 -6.62 -1.23
C VAL A 19 -5.66 -5.98 -0.73
N LEU A 20 -6.57 -5.60 -1.64
CA LEU A 20 -7.87 -5.02 -1.24
C LEU A 20 -8.75 -6.01 -0.46
N GLN A 21 -8.72 -7.30 -0.80
CA GLN A 21 -9.43 -8.33 -0.05
C GLN A 21 -8.87 -8.49 1.37
N LEU A 22 -7.54 -8.44 1.52
CA LEU A 22 -6.90 -8.48 2.83
C LEU A 22 -7.29 -7.28 3.69
N ILE A 23 -7.25 -6.06 3.14
CA ILE A 23 -7.65 -4.85 3.85
C ILE A 23 -9.12 -4.94 4.30
N ALA A 24 -10.01 -5.42 3.43
CA ALA A 24 -11.42 -5.65 3.76
C ALA A 24 -11.57 -6.64 4.91
N ALA A 25 -10.90 -7.80 4.81
CA ALA A 25 -10.96 -8.84 5.83
C ALA A 25 -10.43 -8.35 7.19
N PHE A 26 -9.38 -7.53 7.20
CA PHE A 26 -8.89 -6.90 8.43
C PHE A 26 -9.92 -5.95 9.01
N ARG A 27 -10.49 -5.04 8.20
CA ARG A 27 -11.53 -4.10 8.66
C ARG A 27 -12.73 -4.84 9.24
N ASP A 28 -13.18 -5.91 8.62
CA ASP A 28 -14.28 -6.74 9.12
C ASP A 28 -13.92 -7.42 10.45
N ALA A 29 -12.69 -7.92 10.58
CA ALA A 29 -12.24 -8.63 11.77
C ALA A 29 -12.04 -7.72 12.99
N VAL A 30 -11.53 -6.50 12.79
CA VAL A 30 -11.23 -5.56 13.90
C VAL A 30 -12.39 -4.62 14.21
N GLY A 31 -13.39 -4.52 13.33
CA GLY A 31 -14.50 -3.59 13.45
C GLY A 31 -14.14 -2.13 13.13
N PRO A 32 -15.10 -1.20 13.15
CA PRO A 32 -14.92 0.16 12.64
C PRO A 32 -14.09 1.08 13.54
N ASN A 33 -13.90 0.73 14.82
CA ASN A 33 -13.29 1.62 15.82
C ASN A 33 -11.80 1.41 16.03
N VAL A 34 -11.19 0.46 15.31
CA VAL A 34 -9.75 0.19 15.38
C VAL A 34 -9.04 0.89 14.23
N ASP A 35 -7.96 1.58 14.55
CA ASP A 35 -7.11 2.22 13.55
C ASP A 35 -6.37 1.19 12.72
N ILE A 36 -6.36 1.40 11.40
CA ILE A 36 -5.64 0.53 10.44
C ILE A 36 -4.57 1.36 9.74
N LEU A 37 -3.33 0.92 9.85
CA LEU A 37 -2.19 1.51 9.15
C LEU A 37 -1.73 0.54 8.06
N ILE A 38 -1.53 1.06 6.86
CA ILE A 38 -1.07 0.30 5.69
C ILE A 38 0.30 0.81 5.28
N GLU A 39 1.28 -0.09 5.19
CA GLU A 39 2.68 0.21 4.84
C GLU A 39 2.99 -0.33 3.44
N ALA A 40 3.37 0.56 2.52
CA ALA A 40 3.70 0.22 1.13
C ALA A 40 5.21 0.05 0.85
N HIS A 41 6.08 0.37 1.81
CA HIS A 41 7.53 0.17 1.75
C HIS A 41 8.24 0.87 0.57
N ASN A 42 7.74 2.01 0.10
CA ASN A 42 8.26 2.74 -1.07
C ASN A 42 8.31 1.86 -2.34
N ARG A 43 7.46 0.84 -2.44
CA ARG A 43 7.54 -0.16 -3.52
C ARG A 43 6.85 0.29 -4.80
N PHE A 44 5.93 1.24 -4.71
CA PHE A 44 5.02 1.56 -5.81
C PHE A 44 5.41 2.85 -6.52
N SER A 45 4.97 2.97 -7.77
CA SER A 45 4.98 4.26 -8.47
C SER A 45 3.84 5.13 -7.91
N PRO A 46 3.98 6.47 -7.93
CA PRO A 46 2.93 7.39 -7.44
C PRO A 46 1.53 7.12 -8.03
N HIS A 47 1.48 6.65 -9.28
CA HIS A 47 0.23 6.29 -9.95
C HIS A 47 -0.41 5.01 -9.37
N THR A 48 0.40 4.03 -9.00
CA THR A 48 -0.09 2.79 -8.37
C THR A 48 -0.57 3.06 -6.95
N ASP A 49 0.10 3.96 -6.23
CA ASP A 49 -0.33 4.38 -4.90
C ASP A 49 -1.67 5.10 -4.90
N LEU A 50 -1.87 6.02 -5.86
CA LEU A 50 -3.13 6.71 -5.98
C LEU A 50 -4.28 5.72 -6.24
N GLN A 51 -4.06 4.71 -7.08
CA GLN A 51 -5.05 3.65 -7.33
C GLN A 51 -5.37 2.86 -6.06
N PHE A 52 -4.36 2.48 -5.26
CA PHE A 52 -4.60 1.81 -3.98
C PHE A 52 -5.37 2.71 -3.01
N ALA A 53 -4.93 3.96 -2.83
CA ALA A 53 -5.53 4.92 -1.93
C ALA A 53 -7.01 5.15 -2.23
N GLU A 54 -7.35 5.37 -3.50
CA GLU A 54 -8.74 5.51 -3.95
C GLU A 54 -9.54 4.23 -3.72
N ALA A 55 -9.01 3.07 -4.11
CA ALA A 55 -9.74 1.81 -4.02
C ALA A 55 -9.98 1.35 -2.57
N MET A 56 -9.06 1.64 -1.65
CA MET A 56 -9.14 1.23 -0.25
C MET A 56 -9.82 2.24 0.67
N ALA A 57 -10.08 3.47 0.20
CA ALA A 57 -10.68 4.53 1.02
C ALA A 57 -11.99 4.12 1.72
N LYS A 58 -12.81 3.29 1.06
CA LYS A 58 -14.07 2.76 1.62
C LYS A 58 -13.89 1.89 2.88
N TYR A 59 -12.69 1.34 3.10
CA TYR A 59 -12.36 0.55 4.29
C TYR A 59 -11.79 1.41 5.44
N GLN A 60 -11.69 2.72 5.23
CA GLN A 60 -11.29 3.72 6.21
C GLN A 60 -9.96 3.37 6.91
N PRO A 61 -8.84 3.21 6.17
CA PRO A 61 -7.53 3.17 6.81
C PRO A 61 -7.23 4.53 7.45
N THR A 62 -6.61 4.50 8.62
CA THR A 62 -6.21 5.70 9.37
C THR A 62 -4.99 6.35 8.72
N TRP A 63 -4.09 5.54 8.16
CA TRP A 63 -2.85 6.01 7.56
C TRP A 63 -2.36 5.10 6.43
N PHE A 64 -1.78 5.71 5.40
CA PHE A 64 -1.11 5.02 4.31
C PHE A 64 0.35 5.50 4.25
N GLU A 65 1.27 4.67 4.72
CA GLU A 65 2.68 4.99 4.91
C GLU A 65 3.55 4.56 3.73
N ALA A 66 4.56 5.39 3.45
CA ALA A 66 5.58 5.18 2.42
C ALA A 66 5.01 4.69 1.07
N PRO A 67 3.96 5.34 0.51
CA PRO A 67 3.33 4.90 -0.74
C PRO A 67 4.33 4.84 -1.90
N ALA A 68 4.88 6.00 -2.27
CA ALA A 68 5.86 6.13 -3.34
C ALA A 68 7.24 6.49 -2.77
N PRO A 69 8.35 6.10 -3.43
CA PRO A 69 9.64 6.72 -3.21
C PRO A 69 9.50 8.24 -3.36
N ILE A 70 10.07 8.99 -2.41
CA ILE A 70 10.14 10.44 -2.49
C ILE A 70 10.90 10.80 -3.77
N ALA A 71 10.23 11.45 -4.73
CA ALA A 71 10.83 11.88 -5.99
C ALA A 71 11.94 12.93 -5.83
N CYS A 72 12.19 13.41 -4.61
CA CYS A 72 13.39 14.18 -4.29
C CYS A 72 14.49 13.21 -3.79
N GLY A 73 15.28 12.70 -4.73
CA GLY A 73 16.51 11.98 -4.43
C GLY A 73 16.76 10.84 -5.39
N GLU A 74 17.25 11.14 -6.58
CA GLU A 74 18.36 10.34 -7.10
C GLU A 74 19.53 10.45 -6.11
N ASP A 75 19.45 9.86 -4.91
CA ASP A 75 20.55 9.86 -3.92
C ASP A 75 20.30 9.00 -2.66
N TYR A 76 19.29 8.12 -2.60
CA TYR A 76 19.13 7.24 -1.42
C TYR A 76 19.91 5.92 -1.53
N TYR A 77 20.23 5.47 -2.74
CA TYR A 77 21.00 4.24 -2.99
C TYR A 77 22.47 4.48 -3.35
N SER A 78 22.95 5.73 -3.31
CA SER A 78 24.36 6.09 -3.56
C SER A 78 25.22 6.16 -2.28
N LEU A 79 24.66 5.85 -1.10
CA LEU A 79 25.36 5.92 0.19
C LEU A 79 25.53 4.58 0.94
N GLN A 80 25.53 3.45 0.23
CA GLN A 80 26.08 2.18 0.75
C GLN A 80 26.98 1.50 -0.29
#